data_AF-A0A1C6QGP6-F1
#
_entry.id   AF-A0A1C6QGP6-F1
#
_cell.length_a   1.000
_cell.length_b   1.000
_cell.length_c   1.000
_cell.angle_alpha   90.00
_cell.angle_beta   90.00
_cell.angle_gamma   90.00
#
_symmetry.space_group_name_H-M   'P 1'
#
loop_
_entity.id
_entity.type
_entity.pdbx_description
1 polymer ?
#
loop_
_entity_poly.entity_id
_entity_poly.type
_entity_poly.pdbx_seq_one_letter_code
_entity_poly.pdbx_strand_id
1 'polypeptide(L)'
;MRASMSRLYRAREDWQREPAAGHAHTSRQPVEATLDEMRTAPHYQDQAAVQLQRADLSASGSEQRLRTLLPRPAEALPDRNKTVPQWLAPRDIERDAHTPTAWRTHLSERRQTLTDRLAQTGRELAADPPAWTRPLGPVPEQGTELRETWERTATLADAWRTRHQTRPIEPGIGPHPNGQQDAAAWDDLHEQVAATRGTAGRPAGDRAGQQRGRPSRGQAPRDGRPPRTPRPQPRGPRGHPRPDRGRPAREPADGQRARGRAPCGRPAANARTRAHWLSVGGTTRSFGGAIRPRTMEVSLECARS
;
A
#
# COMPACT_ATOMS: atom_id res chain seq x y z
N MET A 1 28.43 -38.71 43.96
CA MET A 1 27.74 -39.23 42.76
C MET A 1 27.46 -38.17 41.67
N ARG A 2 26.98 -36.96 41.96
CA ARG A 2 26.77 -35.92 40.90
C ARG A 2 28.04 -35.43 40.19
N ALA A 3 29.16 -35.36 40.92
CA ALA A 3 30.44 -34.90 40.37
C ALA A 3 30.99 -35.82 39.27
N SER A 4 30.60 -37.10 39.25
CA SER A 4 31.03 -38.09 38.26
C SER A 4 30.12 -38.18 37.03
N MET A 5 29.03 -37.42 36.96
CA MET A 5 28.12 -37.43 35.82
C MET A 5 28.60 -36.49 34.71
N SER A 6 28.45 -36.92 33.45
CA SER A 6 28.77 -36.10 32.29
C SER A 6 27.90 -34.84 32.24
N ARG A 7 28.40 -33.77 31.62
CA ARG A 7 27.71 -32.46 31.57
C ARG A 7 26.33 -32.56 30.92
N LEU A 8 26.17 -33.40 29.90
CA LEU A 8 24.88 -33.65 29.23
C LEU A 8 23.89 -34.37 30.15
N TYR A 9 24.35 -35.34 30.92
CA TYR A 9 23.49 -36.06 31.85
C TYR A 9 23.10 -35.18 33.05
N ARG A 10 24.01 -34.31 33.51
CA ARG A 10 23.73 -33.29 34.52
C ARG A 10 22.67 -32.30 34.02
N ALA A 11 22.83 -31.74 32.82
CA ALA A 11 21.85 -30.83 32.22
C ALA A 11 20.47 -31.49 32.05
N ARG A 12 20.42 -32.78 31.70
CA ARG A 12 19.16 -33.53 31.60
C ARG A 12 18.53 -33.80 32.97
N GLU A 13 19.33 -34.15 33.97
CA GLU A 13 18.86 -34.34 35.36
C GLU A 13 18.38 -33.01 35.94
N ASP A 14 19.07 -31.91 35.65
CA ASP A 14 18.68 -30.57 36.05
C ASP A 14 17.40 -30.14 35.32
N TRP A 15 17.24 -30.45 34.02
CA TRP A 15 15.99 -30.19 33.28
C TRP A 15 14.80 -31.05 33.78
N GLN A 16 15.04 -32.27 34.24
CA GLN A 16 14.00 -33.11 34.88
C GLN A 16 13.68 -32.67 36.30
N ARG A 17 14.60 -31.97 36.97
CA ARG A 17 14.40 -31.36 38.29
C ARG A 17 13.89 -29.94 38.19
N GLU A 18 14.05 -29.29 37.04
CA GLU A 18 13.39 -28.04 36.71
C GLU A 18 11.90 -28.36 36.67
N PRO A 19 11.16 -27.81 37.64
CA PRO A 19 9.73 -28.01 37.66
C PRO A 19 9.15 -27.32 36.43
N ALA A 20 8.35 -28.05 35.66
CA ALA A 20 7.65 -27.52 34.50
C ALA A 20 6.98 -26.19 34.86
N ALA A 21 7.09 -25.17 33.99
CA ALA A 21 6.45 -23.88 34.20
C ALA A 21 4.97 -24.08 34.60
N GLY A 22 4.64 -23.76 35.86
CA GLY A 22 3.31 -23.97 36.45
C GLY A 22 3.17 -25.11 37.47
N HIS A 23 4.21 -25.90 37.77
CA HIS A 23 4.19 -26.86 38.89
C HIS A 23 4.54 -26.15 40.20
N ALA A 24 3.56 -26.06 41.10
CA ALA A 24 3.67 -25.40 42.39
C ALA A 24 4.84 -25.94 43.22
N HIS A 25 5.88 -25.13 43.48
CA HIS A 25 6.97 -25.43 44.41
C HIS A 25 6.52 -25.37 45.88
N THR A 26 5.22 -25.26 46.09
CA THR A 26 4.57 -24.89 47.35
C THR A 26 4.53 -26.05 48.35
N SER A 27 4.81 -27.28 47.94
CA SER A 27 4.71 -28.44 48.83
C SER A 27 5.82 -28.51 49.88
N ARG A 28 6.91 -27.75 49.72
CA ARG A 28 8.04 -27.66 50.69
C ARG A 28 8.46 -26.24 51.02
N GLN A 29 7.89 -25.24 50.35
CA GLN A 29 8.13 -23.83 50.65
C GLN A 29 7.28 -23.43 51.86
N PRO A 30 7.79 -22.59 52.78
CA PRO A 30 6.94 -21.96 53.79
C PRO A 30 5.81 -21.19 53.09
N VAL A 31 4.63 -21.18 53.70
CA VAL A 31 3.41 -20.61 53.12
C VAL A 31 3.61 -19.13 52.79
N GLU A 32 4.40 -18.42 53.61
CA GLU A 32 4.74 -17.01 53.43
C GLU A 32 5.53 -16.77 52.13
N ALA A 33 6.48 -17.64 51.80
CA ALA A 33 7.26 -17.53 50.56
C ALA A 33 6.38 -17.80 49.32
N THR A 34 5.45 -18.74 49.43
CA THR A 34 4.46 -19.01 48.37
C THR A 34 3.54 -17.82 48.14
N LEU A 35 3.07 -17.18 49.22
CA LEU A 35 2.21 -16.00 49.12
C LEU A 35 2.95 -14.79 48.56
N ASP A 36 4.23 -14.62 48.90
CA ASP A 36 5.06 -13.55 48.36
C ASP A 36 5.37 -13.76 46.86
N GLU A 37 5.64 -14.99 46.45
CA GLU A 37 5.79 -15.36 45.03
C GLU A 37 4.49 -15.11 44.25
N MET A 38 3.33 -15.52 44.79
CA MET A 38 2.04 -15.25 44.16
C MET A 38 1.73 -13.75 44.02
N ARG A 39 2.20 -12.92 44.97
CA ARG A 39 2.06 -11.46 44.91
C ARG A 39 3.00 -10.83 43.89
N THR A 40 4.22 -11.35 43.73
CA THR A 40 5.26 -10.75 42.88
C THR A 40 5.26 -11.28 41.45
N ALA A 41 4.85 -12.53 41.21
CA ALA A 41 4.74 -13.15 39.90
C ALA A 41 3.96 -12.32 38.86
N PRO A 42 2.77 -11.75 39.14
CA PRO A 42 2.07 -10.91 38.17
C PRO A 42 2.88 -9.66 37.81
N HIS A 43 3.58 -9.05 38.77
CA HIS A 43 4.43 -7.89 38.52
C HIS A 43 5.61 -8.22 37.60
N TYR A 44 6.20 -9.41 37.72
CA TYR A 44 7.25 -9.86 36.80
C TYR A 44 6.73 -10.11 35.38
N GLN A 45 5.52 -10.67 35.25
CA GLN A 45 4.88 -10.87 33.95
C GLN A 45 4.55 -9.54 33.27
N ASP A 46 4.02 -8.57 34.03
CA ASP A 46 3.74 -7.22 33.54
C ASP A 46 5.04 -6.52 33.09
N GLN A 47 6.11 -6.62 33.88
CA GLN A 47 7.41 -6.07 33.52
C GLN A 47 7.97 -6.71 32.24
N ALA A 48 7.87 -8.04 32.09
CA ALA A 48 8.30 -8.74 30.89
C ALA A 48 7.51 -8.28 29.65
N ALA A 49 6.18 -8.13 29.77
CA ALA A 49 5.34 -7.62 28.69
C ALA A 49 5.73 -6.19 28.27
N VAL A 50 5.97 -5.31 29.24
CA VAL A 50 6.44 -3.93 28.97
C VAL A 50 7.81 -3.94 28.27
N GLN A 51 8.74 -4.82 28.66
CA GLN A 51 10.04 -4.91 28.01
C GLN A 51 9.95 -5.41 26.57
N LEU A 52 9.11 -6.41 26.29
CA LEU A 52 8.86 -6.87 24.92
C LEU A 52 8.26 -5.76 24.07
N GLN A 53 7.26 -5.04 24.60
CA GLN A 53 6.66 -3.91 23.89
C GLN A 53 7.68 -2.80 23.58
N ARG A 54 8.59 -2.49 24.52
CA ARG A 54 9.68 -1.53 24.28
C ARG A 54 10.66 -2.00 23.21
N ALA A 55 11.02 -3.29 23.22
CA ALA A 55 11.89 -3.88 22.22
C ALA A 55 11.26 -3.77 20.82
N ASP A 56 9.98 -4.10 20.67
CA ASP A 56 9.25 -3.99 19.39
C ASP A 56 9.20 -2.55 18.86
N LEU A 57 8.95 -1.57 19.73
CA LEU A 57 8.97 -0.15 19.36
C LEU A 57 10.37 0.30 18.90
N SER A 58 11.42 -0.15 19.57
CA SER A 58 12.81 0.18 19.21
C SER A 58 13.25 -0.47 17.89
N ALA A 59 12.81 -1.71 17.63
CA ALA A 59 13.05 -2.41 16.37
C ALA A 59 12.33 -1.69 15.22
N SER A 60 11.07 -1.28 15.43
CA SER A 60 10.30 -0.51 14.45
C SER A 60 10.97 0.83 14.14
N GLY A 61 11.47 1.54 15.17
CA GLY A 61 12.15 2.83 14.99
C GLY A 61 13.50 2.71 14.25
N SER A 62 14.27 1.66 14.53
CA SER A 62 15.53 1.40 13.82
C SER A 62 15.31 0.99 12.36
N GLU A 63 14.28 0.20 12.08
CA GLU A 63 13.85 -0.13 10.72
C GLU A 63 13.42 1.11 9.92
N GLN A 64 12.57 1.97 10.50
CA GLN A 64 12.16 3.23 9.86
C GLN A 64 13.36 4.14 9.56
N ARG A 65 14.34 4.19 10.47
CA ARG A 65 15.58 4.96 10.28
C ARG A 65 16.40 4.39 9.12
N LEU A 66 16.53 3.07 9.02
CA LEU A 66 17.20 2.43 7.89
C LEU A 66 16.49 2.71 6.56
N ARG A 67 15.15 2.64 6.52
CA ARG A 67 14.38 2.99 5.32
C ARG A 67 14.54 4.45 4.87
N THR A 68 14.86 5.35 5.80
CA THR A 68 15.13 6.76 5.49
C THR A 68 16.54 6.96 4.91
N LEU A 69 17.49 6.14 5.33
CA LEU A 69 18.89 6.23 4.92
C LEU A 69 19.21 5.44 3.65
N LEU A 70 18.41 4.41 3.36
CA LEU A 70 18.57 3.61 2.15
C LEU A 70 18.01 4.40 0.95
N PRO A 71 18.76 4.49 -0.16
CA PRO A 71 18.23 5.00 -1.41
C PRO A 71 16.97 4.22 -1.75
N ARG A 72 15.84 4.92 -1.88
CA ARG A 72 14.58 4.29 -2.28
C ARG A 72 14.85 3.60 -3.64
N PRO A 73 14.62 2.28 -3.76
CA PRO A 73 14.86 1.60 -5.02
C PRO A 73 14.07 2.32 -6.12
N ALA A 74 14.71 2.56 -7.26
CA ALA A 74 14.08 3.19 -8.42
C ALA A 74 12.79 2.44 -8.72
N GLU A 75 11.67 3.15 -8.62
CA GLU A 75 10.33 2.57 -8.67
C GLU A 75 10.17 1.77 -9.98
N ALA A 76 9.60 0.57 -9.86
CA ALA A 76 9.30 -0.25 -11.02
C ALA A 76 8.38 0.55 -11.96
N LEU A 77 8.69 0.48 -13.27
CA LEU A 77 7.93 1.19 -14.30
C LEU A 77 6.42 1.05 -14.09
N PRO A 78 5.65 2.12 -14.34
CA PRO A 78 4.21 2.12 -14.23
C PRO A 78 3.64 1.03 -15.15
N ASP A 79 3.04 0.00 -14.55
CA ASP A 79 2.33 -1.02 -15.31
C ASP A 79 0.97 -0.45 -15.72
N ARG A 80 0.92 0.10 -16.93
CA ARG A 80 -0.23 0.77 -17.55
C ARG A 80 -1.45 -0.15 -17.73
N ASN A 81 -1.28 -1.46 -17.63
CA ASN A 81 -2.34 -2.44 -17.83
C ASN A 81 -2.95 -2.96 -16.52
N LYS A 82 -2.53 -2.46 -15.35
CA LYS A 82 -3.10 -2.89 -14.06
C LYS A 82 -4.37 -2.10 -13.72
N THR A 83 -5.35 -2.81 -13.18
CA THR A 83 -6.62 -2.24 -12.71
C THR A 83 -6.45 -1.18 -11.61
N VAL A 84 -5.39 -1.28 -10.80
CA VAL A 84 -5.06 -0.32 -9.74
C VAL A 84 -3.60 0.14 -9.92
N PRO A 85 -3.36 1.42 -10.23
CA PRO A 85 -2.01 1.92 -10.50
C PRO A 85 -1.16 2.02 -9.23
N GLN A 86 0.17 2.06 -9.42
CA GLN A 86 1.16 2.07 -8.33
C GLN A 86 1.02 3.31 -7.43
N TRP A 87 0.71 4.47 -8.01
CA TRP A 87 0.52 5.70 -7.25
C TRP A 87 -0.68 5.62 -6.30
N LEU A 88 -1.72 4.84 -6.64
CA LEU A 88 -2.93 4.70 -5.83
C LEU A 88 -2.75 3.64 -4.74
N ALA A 89 -2.11 2.52 -5.09
CA ALA A 89 -1.72 1.50 -4.14
C ALA A 89 -0.37 0.92 -4.58
N PRO A 90 0.72 1.18 -3.84
CA PRO A 90 2.02 0.60 -4.16
C PRO A 90 2.02 -0.93 -4.02
N ARG A 91 2.68 -1.64 -4.94
CA ARG A 91 2.87 -3.11 -4.90
C ARG A 91 4.26 -3.55 -4.47
N ASP A 92 5.16 -2.62 -4.20
CA ASP A 92 6.57 -2.97 -3.93
C ASP A 92 6.68 -3.79 -2.65
N ILE A 93 5.89 -3.43 -1.63
CA ILE A 93 5.79 -4.17 -0.36
C ILE A 93 5.18 -5.57 -0.57
N GLU A 94 4.25 -5.73 -1.51
CA GLU A 94 3.66 -7.05 -1.84
C GLU A 94 4.69 -7.98 -2.49
N ARG A 95 5.65 -7.43 -3.22
CA ARG A 95 6.70 -8.16 -3.95
C ARG A 95 7.98 -8.35 -3.15
N ASP A 96 8.13 -7.64 -2.04
CA ASP A 96 9.30 -7.74 -1.18
C ASP A 96 9.39 -9.13 -0.55
N ALA A 97 10.55 -9.78 -0.74
CA ALA A 97 10.86 -11.10 -0.19
C ALA A 97 10.86 -11.12 1.34
N HIS A 98 11.08 -9.98 1.98
CA HIS A 98 11.08 -9.84 3.43
C HIS A 98 9.69 -9.54 4.02
N THR A 99 8.67 -9.31 3.19
CA THR A 99 7.31 -9.08 3.70
C THR A 99 6.66 -10.41 4.10
N PRO A 100 6.23 -10.58 5.36
CA PRO A 100 5.59 -11.81 5.81
C PRO A 100 4.40 -12.21 4.93
N THR A 101 4.24 -13.51 4.66
CA THR A 101 3.21 -14.00 3.73
C THR A 101 1.80 -13.58 4.13
N ALA A 102 1.47 -13.58 5.43
CA ALA A 102 0.16 -13.12 5.92
C ALA A 102 -0.10 -11.63 5.57
N TRP A 103 0.93 -10.79 5.64
CA TRP A 103 0.84 -9.39 5.25
C TRP A 103 0.65 -9.23 3.74
N ARG A 104 1.37 -10.01 2.92
CA ARG A 104 1.19 -10.01 1.46
C ARG A 104 -0.23 -10.41 1.06
N THR A 105 -0.80 -11.44 1.70
CA THR A 105 -2.20 -11.85 1.49
C THR A 105 -3.18 -10.71 1.81
N HIS A 106 -3.06 -10.10 2.98
CA HIS A 106 -3.93 -8.99 3.38
C HIS A 106 -3.80 -7.76 2.46
N LEU A 107 -2.59 -7.44 1.98
CA LEU A 107 -2.40 -6.39 0.97
C LEU A 107 -3.09 -6.73 -0.35
N SER A 108 -3.03 -7.99 -0.79
CA SER A 108 -3.73 -8.47 -1.98
C SER A 108 -5.25 -8.34 -1.86
N GLU A 109 -5.82 -8.77 -0.72
CA GLU A 109 -7.26 -8.65 -0.42
C GLU A 109 -7.73 -7.20 -0.43
N ARG A 110 -6.95 -6.29 0.17
CA ARG A 110 -7.26 -4.84 0.14
C ARG A 110 -7.23 -4.28 -1.26
N ARG A 111 -6.30 -4.71 -2.11
CA ARG A 111 -6.24 -4.28 -3.51
C ARG A 111 -7.42 -4.79 -4.32
N GLN A 112 -7.91 -6.00 -4.03
CA GLN A 112 -9.12 -6.50 -4.65
C GLN A 112 -10.33 -5.63 -4.26
N THR A 113 -10.46 -5.30 -2.97
CA THR A 113 -11.51 -4.39 -2.49
C THR A 113 -11.46 -3.02 -3.18
N LEU A 114 -10.26 -2.47 -3.37
CA LEU A 114 -10.06 -1.21 -4.11
C LEU A 114 -10.48 -1.36 -5.58
N THR A 115 -10.14 -2.49 -6.21
CA THR A 115 -10.52 -2.79 -7.60
C THR A 115 -12.04 -2.80 -7.77
N ASP A 116 -12.74 -3.50 -6.88
CA ASP A 116 -14.20 -3.60 -6.90
C ASP A 116 -14.85 -2.23 -6.67
N ARG A 117 -14.30 -1.44 -5.74
CA ARG A 117 -14.79 -0.08 -5.48
C ARG A 117 -14.57 0.84 -6.67
N LEU A 118 -13.42 0.79 -7.33
CA LEU A 118 -13.16 1.59 -8.52
C LEU A 118 -14.11 1.20 -9.66
N ALA A 119 -14.34 -0.10 -9.87
CA ALA A 119 -15.30 -0.55 -10.89
C ALA A 119 -16.73 -0.05 -10.60
N GLN A 120 -17.14 -0.05 -9.33
CA GLN A 120 -18.44 0.50 -8.93
C GLN A 120 -18.55 2.01 -9.19
N THR A 121 -17.55 2.79 -8.77
CA THR A 121 -17.54 4.23 -9.01
C THR A 121 -17.47 4.57 -10.50
N GLY A 122 -16.80 3.76 -11.33
CA GLY A 122 -16.79 3.94 -12.78
C GLY A 122 -18.17 3.81 -13.41
N ARG A 123 -18.95 2.82 -12.99
CA ARG A 123 -20.35 2.67 -13.42
C ARG A 123 -21.21 3.85 -12.98
N GLU A 124 -21.02 4.35 -11.75
CA GLU A 124 -21.73 5.53 -11.23
C GLU A 124 -21.40 6.79 -12.06
N LEU A 125 -20.11 7.04 -12.34
CA LEU A 125 -19.65 8.15 -13.19
C LEU A 125 -20.16 8.04 -14.62
N ALA A 126 -20.34 6.83 -15.13
CA ALA A 126 -20.84 6.61 -16.49
C ALA A 126 -22.37 6.68 -16.58
N ALA A 127 -23.08 6.64 -15.46
CA ALA A 127 -24.52 6.90 -15.38
C ALA A 127 -24.83 8.40 -15.26
N ASP A 128 -24.04 9.15 -14.50
CA ASP A 128 -24.13 10.60 -14.36
C ASP A 128 -22.75 11.26 -14.61
N PRO A 129 -22.37 11.49 -15.88
CA PRO A 129 -21.03 11.99 -16.22
C PRO A 129 -20.85 13.46 -15.81
N PRO A 130 -19.98 13.75 -14.82
CA PRO A 130 -19.75 15.12 -14.38
C PRO A 130 -19.00 15.93 -15.44
N ALA A 131 -19.11 17.26 -15.39
CA ALA A 131 -18.57 18.16 -16.43
C ALA A 131 -17.05 17.99 -16.68
N TRP A 132 -16.27 17.58 -15.67
CA TRP A 132 -14.83 17.35 -15.82
C TRP A 132 -14.50 16.16 -16.72
N THR A 133 -15.44 15.24 -16.98
CA THR A 133 -15.26 14.07 -17.87
C THR A 133 -15.29 14.42 -19.35
N ARG A 134 -15.69 15.64 -19.73
CA ARG A 134 -15.75 16.07 -21.15
C ARG A 134 -14.50 15.72 -21.98
N PRO A 135 -13.26 15.83 -21.48
CA PRO A 135 -12.06 15.44 -22.23
C PRO A 135 -11.96 13.94 -22.56
N LEU A 136 -12.63 13.05 -21.81
CA LEU A 136 -12.68 11.61 -22.10
C LEU A 136 -13.53 11.29 -23.34
N GLY A 137 -14.42 12.21 -23.74
CA GLY A 137 -15.39 12.00 -24.81
C GLY A 137 -16.73 11.43 -24.32
N PRO A 138 -17.67 11.19 -25.25
CA PRO A 138 -18.99 10.66 -24.92
C PRO A 138 -18.89 9.27 -24.30
N VAL A 139 -19.82 8.94 -23.41
CA VAL A 139 -19.86 7.65 -22.74
C VAL A 139 -20.27 6.55 -23.74
N PRO A 140 -19.48 5.49 -23.93
CA PRO A 140 -19.82 4.41 -24.87
C PRO A 140 -21.05 3.59 -24.45
N GLU A 141 -21.56 2.76 -25.37
CA GLU A 141 -22.66 1.83 -25.12
C GLU A 141 -22.29 0.78 -24.06
N GLN A 142 -23.27 0.40 -23.24
CA GLN A 142 -23.08 -0.55 -22.15
C GLN A 142 -22.69 -1.94 -22.67
N GLY A 143 -21.80 -2.64 -21.96
CA GLY A 143 -21.34 -3.99 -22.31
C GLY A 143 -20.23 -4.03 -23.38
N THR A 144 -19.72 -2.88 -23.83
CA THR A 144 -18.59 -2.80 -24.76
C THR A 144 -17.26 -2.68 -24.01
N GLU A 145 -16.16 -3.20 -24.58
CA GLU A 145 -14.80 -2.99 -24.01
C GLU A 145 -14.42 -1.50 -23.93
N LEU A 146 -14.97 -0.69 -24.85
CA LEU A 146 -14.80 0.77 -24.82
C LEU A 146 -15.47 1.37 -23.59
N ARG A 147 -16.65 0.88 -23.19
CA ARG A 147 -17.32 1.29 -21.96
C ARG A 147 -16.47 0.96 -20.74
N GLU A 148 -15.96 -0.27 -20.64
CA GLU A 148 -15.11 -0.68 -19.52
C GLU A 148 -13.83 0.15 -19.42
N THR A 149 -13.22 0.47 -20.57
CA THR A 149 -12.04 1.33 -20.64
C THR A 149 -12.38 2.75 -20.20
N TRP A 150 -13.50 3.31 -20.66
CA TRP A 150 -13.98 4.63 -20.26
C TRP A 150 -14.27 4.70 -18.76
N GLU A 151 -14.99 3.72 -18.19
CA GLU A 151 -15.32 3.63 -16.76
C GLU A 151 -14.06 3.55 -15.90
N ARG A 152 -13.09 2.72 -16.32
CA ARG A 152 -11.80 2.58 -15.64
C ARG A 152 -11.04 3.91 -15.63
N THR A 153 -10.88 4.55 -16.79
CA THR A 153 -10.14 5.80 -16.89
C THR A 153 -10.83 6.96 -16.18
N ALA A 154 -12.17 7.05 -16.25
CA ALA A 154 -12.95 8.02 -15.49
C ALA A 154 -12.72 7.87 -13.98
N THR A 155 -12.75 6.65 -13.47
CA THR A 155 -12.55 6.44 -12.03
C THR A 155 -11.12 6.77 -11.58
N LEU A 156 -10.12 6.43 -12.39
CA LEU A 156 -8.73 6.79 -12.07
C LEU A 156 -8.54 8.32 -12.07
N ALA A 157 -9.17 9.02 -13.00
CA ALA A 157 -9.23 10.48 -13.01
C ALA A 157 -9.92 11.05 -11.77
N ASP A 158 -11.04 10.47 -11.34
CA ASP A 158 -11.75 10.89 -10.12
C ASP A 158 -10.92 10.65 -8.84
N ALA A 159 -10.27 9.49 -8.74
CA ALA A 159 -9.37 9.17 -7.63
C ALA A 159 -8.18 10.13 -7.57
N TRP A 160 -7.61 10.50 -8.73
CA TRP A 160 -6.57 11.52 -8.84
C TRP A 160 -7.05 12.88 -8.33
N ARG A 161 -8.20 13.34 -8.84
CA ARG A 161 -8.81 14.62 -8.46
C ARG A 161 -9.10 14.68 -6.96
N THR A 162 -9.60 13.59 -6.38
CA THR A 162 -9.86 13.49 -4.94
C THR A 162 -8.57 13.59 -4.12
N ARG A 163 -7.52 12.85 -4.52
CA ARG A 163 -6.22 12.89 -3.84
C ARG A 163 -5.58 14.27 -3.87
N HIS A 164 -5.64 14.96 -5.01
CA HIS A 164 -5.03 16.26 -5.23
C HIS A 164 -5.96 17.44 -4.93
N GLN A 165 -7.17 17.17 -4.42
CA GLN A 165 -8.18 18.19 -4.08
C GLN A 165 -8.48 19.11 -5.27
N THR A 166 -8.48 18.55 -6.48
CA THR A 166 -8.75 19.28 -7.73
C THR A 166 -10.15 19.86 -7.70
N ARG A 167 -10.28 21.16 -8.00
CA ARG A 167 -11.57 21.85 -7.92
C ARG A 167 -12.56 21.28 -8.95
N PRO A 168 -13.87 21.21 -8.64
CA PRO A 168 -14.88 20.70 -9.57
C PRO A 168 -14.93 21.42 -10.92
N ILE A 169 -14.57 22.72 -10.94
CA ILE A 169 -14.56 23.56 -12.15
C ILE A 169 -13.36 23.31 -13.05
N GLU A 170 -12.28 22.71 -12.54
CA GLU A 170 -11.09 22.44 -13.34
C GLU A 170 -11.38 21.28 -14.31
N PRO A 171 -11.11 21.46 -15.61
CA PRO A 171 -11.36 20.42 -16.61
C PRO A 171 -10.39 19.24 -16.45
N GLY A 172 -10.84 18.03 -16.80
CA GLY A 172 -10.00 16.84 -16.82
C GLY A 172 -9.47 16.47 -15.43
N ILE A 173 -8.18 16.10 -15.36
CA ILE A 173 -7.50 15.65 -14.12
C ILE A 173 -6.81 16.79 -13.34
N GLY A 174 -6.97 18.05 -13.76
CA GLY A 174 -6.32 19.21 -13.13
C GLY A 174 -4.90 19.48 -13.63
N PRO A 175 -4.19 20.46 -13.05
CA PRO A 175 -2.87 20.88 -13.49
C PRO A 175 -1.80 19.83 -13.22
N HIS A 176 -0.74 19.84 -14.04
CA HIS A 176 0.42 18.98 -13.84
C HIS A 176 1.12 19.33 -12.51
N PRO A 177 1.37 18.36 -11.61
CA PRO A 177 1.98 18.60 -10.31
C PRO A 177 3.49 18.89 -10.42
N ASN A 178 4.03 19.65 -9.47
CA ASN A 178 5.47 20.01 -9.47
C ASN A 178 6.39 18.92 -8.91
N GLY A 179 5.84 17.91 -8.21
CA GLY A 179 6.61 16.82 -7.60
C GLY A 179 6.97 15.75 -8.63
N GLN A 180 8.22 15.28 -8.64
CA GLN A 180 8.72 14.33 -9.65
C GLN A 180 7.91 13.03 -9.72
N GLN A 181 7.46 12.50 -8.58
CA GLN A 181 6.69 11.26 -8.53
C GLN A 181 5.26 11.43 -9.04
N ASP A 182 4.58 12.50 -8.59
CA ASP A 182 3.24 12.80 -9.03
C ASP A 182 3.23 13.22 -10.52
N ALA A 183 4.30 13.84 -11.03
CA ALA A 183 4.44 14.22 -12.44
C ALA A 183 4.32 13.01 -13.37
N ALA A 184 5.10 11.95 -13.13
CA ALA A 184 5.06 10.75 -13.97
C ALA A 184 3.68 10.06 -13.93
N ALA A 185 3.07 9.99 -12.74
CA ALA A 185 1.72 9.42 -12.59
C ALA A 185 0.65 10.27 -13.30
N TRP A 186 0.79 11.59 -13.26
CA TRP A 186 -0.07 12.52 -13.98
C TRP A 186 0.09 12.35 -15.49
N ASP A 187 1.33 12.26 -15.99
CA ASP A 187 1.62 12.09 -17.43
C ASP A 187 1.02 10.79 -17.98
N ASP A 188 1.21 9.67 -17.29
CA ASP A 188 0.62 8.39 -17.66
C ASP A 188 -0.92 8.45 -17.69
N LEU A 189 -1.52 9.06 -16.67
CA LEU A 189 -2.98 9.19 -16.60
C LEU A 189 -3.50 10.13 -17.70
N HIS A 190 -2.79 11.22 -17.98
CA HIS A 190 -3.13 12.15 -19.05
C HIS A 190 -3.05 11.46 -20.43
N GLU A 191 -2.01 10.65 -20.66
CA GLU A 191 -1.88 9.81 -21.87
C GLU A 191 -3.04 8.82 -21.98
N GLN A 192 -3.43 8.18 -20.87
CA GLN A 192 -4.56 7.23 -20.85
C GLN A 192 -5.91 7.91 -21.14
N VAL A 193 -6.14 9.11 -20.60
CA VAL A 193 -7.32 9.93 -20.91
C VAL A 193 -7.37 10.26 -22.41
N ALA A 194 -6.24 10.66 -23.00
CA ALA A 194 -6.14 10.96 -24.42
C ALA A 194 -6.37 9.71 -25.30
N ALA A 195 -5.82 8.56 -24.92
CA ALA A 195 -6.01 7.29 -25.63
C ALA A 195 -7.48 6.82 -25.61
N THR A 196 -8.16 7.00 -24.47
CA THR A 196 -9.59 6.67 -24.30
C THR A 196 -10.47 7.53 -25.22
N ARG A 197 -10.16 8.83 -25.32
CA ARG A 197 -10.84 9.73 -26.26
C ARG A 197 -10.67 9.30 -27.72
N GLY A 198 -9.46 8.92 -28.11
CA GLY A 198 -9.15 8.50 -29.48
C GLY A 198 -9.85 7.20 -29.92
N THR A 199 -10.16 6.33 -28.97
CA THR A 199 -10.88 5.08 -29.23
C THR A 199 -12.39 5.25 -29.24
N ALA A 200 -12.95 6.10 -28.39
CA ALA A 200 -14.38 6.42 -28.37
C ALA A 200 -14.82 7.30 -29.56
N GLY A 201 -13.94 8.17 -30.06
CA GLY A 201 -14.26 9.07 -31.18
C GLY A 201 -14.15 8.46 -32.58
N ARG A 202 -13.68 7.22 -32.73
CA ARG A 202 -13.51 6.60 -34.05
C ARG A 202 -14.79 5.86 -34.47
N PRO A 203 -15.50 6.31 -35.53
CA PRO A 203 -16.70 5.63 -35.99
C PRO A 203 -16.35 4.20 -36.42
N ALA A 204 -17.19 3.24 -36.01
CA ALA A 204 -16.97 1.80 -36.25
C ALA A 204 -16.79 1.42 -37.73
N GLY A 205 -17.23 2.28 -38.67
CA GLY A 205 -17.09 2.09 -40.11
C GLY A 205 -15.64 2.00 -40.62
N ASP A 206 -14.67 2.64 -39.96
CA ASP A 206 -13.28 2.65 -40.45
C ASP A 206 -12.47 1.40 -40.10
N ARG A 207 -12.89 0.62 -39.09
CA ARG A 207 -12.18 -0.61 -38.71
C ARG A 207 -12.41 -1.77 -39.69
N ALA A 208 -13.58 -1.82 -40.33
CA ALA A 208 -13.90 -2.86 -41.32
C ALA A 208 -13.12 -2.68 -42.65
N GLY A 209 -12.76 -1.44 -43.01
CA GLY A 209 -11.95 -1.15 -44.21
C GLY A 209 -10.49 -1.56 -44.07
N GLN A 210 -9.93 -1.49 -42.86
CA GLN A 210 -8.50 -1.76 -42.63
C GLN A 210 -8.16 -3.26 -42.57
N GLN A 211 -9.13 -4.13 -42.27
CA GLN A 211 -8.93 -5.59 -42.35
C GLN A 211 -9.11 -6.14 -43.77
N ARG A 212 -9.88 -5.49 -44.65
CA ARG A 212 -10.07 -5.95 -46.05
C ARG A 212 -8.90 -5.60 -46.98
N GLY A 213 -7.97 -4.74 -46.56
CA GLY A 213 -6.84 -4.29 -47.39
C GLY A 213 -5.52 -5.04 -47.17
N ARG A 214 -5.49 -6.12 -46.37
CA ARG A 214 -4.26 -6.89 -46.16
C ARG A 214 -4.19 -8.00 -47.22
N PRO A 215 -3.35 -7.89 -48.27
CA PRO A 215 -3.19 -8.97 -49.23
C PRO A 215 -2.66 -10.20 -48.49
N SER A 216 -3.39 -11.30 -48.59
CA SER A 216 -2.97 -12.64 -48.17
C SER A 216 -1.63 -12.94 -48.81
N ARG A 217 -0.54 -12.76 -48.05
CA ARG A 217 0.80 -13.13 -48.47
C ARG A 217 0.80 -14.65 -48.55
N GLY A 218 0.83 -15.13 -49.80
CA GLY A 218 0.69 -16.53 -50.15
C GLY A 218 1.62 -17.44 -49.35
N GLN A 219 1.05 -18.58 -48.97
CA GLN A 219 1.80 -19.80 -48.80
C GLN A 219 2.65 -20.02 -50.05
N ALA A 220 3.97 -20.03 -49.88
CA ALA A 220 4.91 -20.55 -50.86
C ALA A 220 5.69 -21.71 -50.21
N PRO A 221 6.08 -22.72 -50.99
CA PRO A 221 6.43 -24.04 -50.48
C PRO A 221 7.84 -24.06 -49.90
N ARG A 222 8.03 -24.98 -48.94
CA ARG A 222 9.34 -25.39 -48.42
C ARG A 222 10.06 -26.17 -49.51
N ASP A 223 11.24 -25.71 -49.90
CA ASP A 223 12.31 -26.57 -50.42
C ASP A 223 13.68 -25.88 -50.34
N GLY A 224 14.72 -26.64 -50.00
CA GLY A 224 16.11 -26.35 -50.39
C GLY A 224 17.02 -25.61 -49.40
N ARG A 225 17.79 -26.40 -48.65
CA ARG A 225 19.06 -26.07 -47.94
C ARG A 225 20.25 -26.45 -48.89
N PRO A 226 21.56 -26.09 -48.69
CA PRO A 226 22.32 -24.89 -48.27
C PRO A 226 23.38 -24.50 -49.38
N PRO A 227 24.60 -23.87 -49.18
CA PRO A 227 25.68 -24.13 -48.20
C PRO A 227 26.32 -22.91 -47.50
N ARG A 228 27.16 -23.23 -46.51
CA ARG A 228 28.01 -22.38 -45.65
C ARG A 228 29.17 -21.73 -46.41
N THR A 229 29.64 -20.59 -45.90
CA THR A 229 31.09 -20.27 -45.80
C THR A 229 31.38 -19.34 -44.62
N PRO A 230 32.52 -19.50 -43.92
CA PRO A 230 32.90 -18.73 -42.73
C PRO A 230 33.78 -17.52 -43.11
N ARG A 231 33.79 -16.46 -42.28
CA ARG A 231 34.79 -15.39 -42.40
C ARG A 231 35.29 -14.92 -41.02
N PRO A 232 36.60 -14.64 -40.86
CA PRO A 232 37.29 -14.62 -39.57
C PRO A 232 37.38 -13.24 -38.92
N GLN A 233 37.65 -13.25 -37.61
CA GLN A 233 38.08 -12.10 -36.80
C GLN A 233 39.50 -11.67 -37.17
N PRO A 234 39.90 -10.44 -36.78
CA PRO A 234 41.11 -10.35 -35.97
C PRO A 234 41.03 -9.41 -34.75
N ARG A 235 41.83 -9.81 -33.76
CA ARG A 235 42.19 -9.16 -32.51
C ARG A 235 42.97 -7.85 -32.72
N GLY A 236 42.90 -6.97 -31.72
CA GLY A 236 43.94 -5.97 -31.47
C GLY A 236 43.75 -5.21 -30.15
N PRO A 237 44.63 -5.41 -29.14
CA PRO A 237 44.72 -4.57 -27.94
C PRO A 237 46.05 -3.78 -27.92
N ARG A 238 46.00 -2.46 -27.79
CA ARG A 238 47.10 -1.52 -27.42
C ARG A 238 46.41 -0.19 -27.02
N GLY A 239 46.77 0.59 -26.01
CA GLY A 239 47.85 0.64 -25.03
C GLY A 239 47.65 1.95 -24.21
N HIS A 240 48.16 1.97 -22.97
CA HIS A 240 48.32 3.12 -22.05
C HIS A 240 49.08 4.31 -22.70
N PRO A 241 49.06 5.58 -22.19
CA PRO A 241 49.30 5.92 -20.77
C PRO A 241 48.62 7.19 -20.14
N ARG A 242 48.76 7.27 -18.81
CA ARG A 242 48.77 8.46 -17.91
C ARG A 242 49.76 9.56 -18.43
N PRO A 243 49.79 10.84 -17.94
CA PRO A 243 49.66 11.20 -16.52
C PRO A 243 49.10 12.62 -16.17
N ASP A 244 48.94 12.82 -14.85
CA ASP A 244 49.30 14.01 -14.06
C ASP A 244 48.42 15.29 -13.95
N ARG A 245 48.55 15.86 -12.74
CA ARG A 245 48.32 17.24 -12.26
C ARG A 245 47.00 17.57 -11.61
N GLY A 246 47.09 17.65 -10.29
CA GLY A 246 46.03 18.08 -9.39
C GLY A 246 45.69 19.56 -9.45
N ARG A 247 44.67 19.91 -8.66
CA ARG A 247 44.41 21.27 -8.23
C ARG A 247 43.70 21.24 -6.87
N PRO A 248 44.11 22.10 -5.92
CA PRO A 248 43.73 21.99 -4.52
C PRO A 248 42.33 22.52 -4.20
N ALA A 249 41.90 22.11 -3.01
CA ALA A 249 40.74 22.54 -2.26
C ALA A 249 40.53 24.06 -2.28
N ARG A 250 39.28 24.46 -2.50
CA ARG A 250 38.76 25.78 -2.16
C ARG A 250 37.70 25.61 -1.08
N GLU A 251 38.06 26.03 0.14
CA GLU A 251 37.11 26.51 1.14
C GLU A 251 36.27 27.65 0.57
N PRO A 252 34.97 27.67 0.88
CA PRO A 252 34.24 28.90 1.15
C PRO A 252 33.97 28.96 2.66
N ALA A 253 34.64 29.85 3.39
CA ALA A 253 34.19 31.23 3.62
C ALA A 253 32.89 31.28 4.45
N ASP A 254 33.08 31.31 5.77
CA ASP A 254 32.12 31.84 6.74
C ASP A 254 31.68 33.24 6.32
N GLY A 255 30.38 33.39 6.08
CA GLY A 255 29.85 34.62 5.51
C GLY A 255 28.34 34.73 5.63
N GLN A 256 27.93 35.28 6.77
CA GLN A 256 26.68 36.04 6.96
C GLN A 256 25.37 35.24 7.10
N ARG A 257 24.62 35.50 8.17
CA ARG A 257 23.50 36.46 8.10
C ARG A 257 22.74 36.62 9.43
N ALA A 258 22.75 37.89 9.86
CA ALA A 258 21.58 38.65 10.27
C ALA A 258 20.55 37.97 11.19
N ARG A 259 20.66 38.29 12.48
CA ARG A 259 19.52 38.31 13.41
C ARG A 259 18.55 39.41 12.97
N GLY A 260 17.52 39.03 12.20
CA GLY A 260 16.39 39.88 11.84
C GLY A 260 15.13 39.43 12.58
N ARG A 261 14.67 40.25 13.53
CA ARG A 261 13.35 40.20 14.15
C ARG A 261 12.23 40.18 13.10
N ALA A 262 11.17 39.41 13.36
CA ALA A 262 9.81 39.76 12.94
C ALA A 262 8.76 39.13 13.88
N PRO A 263 7.57 39.72 14.00
CA PRO A 263 6.73 39.69 15.20
C PRO A 263 5.63 38.62 15.19
N CYS A 264 5.15 38.35 16.40
CA CYS A 264 3.99 37.54 16.73
C CYS A 264 2.71 38.14 16.13
N GLY A 265 2.27 37.64 14.98
CA GLY A 265 0.95 37.92 14.39
C GLY A 265 0.04 36.71 14.54
N ARG A 266 -0.92 36.78 15.45
CA ARG A 266 -2.11 35.90 15.48
C ARG A 266 -2.96 36.15 14.22
N PRO A 267 -3.51 35.09 13.60
CA PRO A 267 -4.79 35.22 12.93
C PRO A 267 -5.89 34.47 13.68
N ALA A 268 -7.05 35.08 13.60
CA ALA A 268 -8.30 34.74 14.24
C ALA A 268 -8.96 33.48 13.67
N ALA A 269 -9.93 33.00 14.45
CA ALA A 269 -10.86 31.94 14.13
C ALA A 269 -11.71 32.23 12.87
N ASN A 270 -11.95 31.18 12.08
CA ASN A 270 -13.22 30.89 11.40
C ASN A 270 -13.16 29.43 10.94
N ALA A 271 -13.92 28.53 11.58
CA ALA A 271 -15.30 28.18 11.28
C ALA A 271 -15.43 27.09 10.19
N ARG A 272 -15.81 25.90 10.67
CA ARG A 272 -16.73 24.89 10.08
C ARG A 272 -16.71 24.73 8.54
N THR A 273 -16.45 23.51 8.07
CA THR A 273 -17.46 22.63 7.41
C THR A 273 -16.88 21.23 7.08
N ARG A 274 -17.55 20.21 7.66
CA ARG A 274 -17.73 18.79 7.27
C ARG A 274 -16.56 17.99 6.66
N ALA A 275 -15.95 17.16 7.49
CA ALA A 275 -15.44 15.85 7.09
C ALA A 275 -16.53 14.79 7.37
N HIS A 276 -17.01 14.10 6.34
CA HIS A 276 -17.85 12.91 6.47
C HIS A 276 -17.23 11.79 5.64
N TRP A 277 -16.14 11.22 6.14
CA TRP A 277 -15.60 9.95 5.69
C TRP A 277 -15.14 9.22 6.94
N LEU A 278 -16.00 8.34 7.46
CA LEU A 278 -15.74 7.19 8.33
C LEU A 278 -17.09 6.74 8.91
N SER A 279 -17.79 5.90 8.16
CA SER A 279 -18.74 4.96 8.77
C SER A 279 -18.35 3.58 8.26
N VAL A 280 -17.40 2.99 8.97
CA VAL A 280 -17.11 1.55 8.86
C VAL A 280 -18.32 0.85 9.48
N GLY A 281 -19.12 0.20 8.63
CA GLY A 281 -20.21 -0.66 9.07
C GLY A 281 -19.65 -1.86 9.83
N GLY A 282 -19.61 -1.76 11.16
CA GLY A 282 -19.45 -2.90 12.04
C GLY A 282 -20.76 -3.68 12.08
N THR A 283 -20.79 -4.84 11.44
CA THR A 283 -21.86 -5.82 11.55
C THR A 283 -21.84 -6.41 12.97
N THR A 284 -22.60 -5.83 13.90
CA THR A 284 -22.93 -6.50 15.15
C THR A 284 -23.93 -7.61 14.87
N ARG A 285 -23.42 -8.84 14.93
CA ARG A 285 -24.19 -10.08 14.90
C ARG A 285 -25.03 -10.14 16.18
N SER A 286 -26.30 -9.75 16.07
CA SER A 286 -27.27 -9.80 17.17
C SER A 286 -27.70 -11.26 17.37
N PHE A 287 -27.25 -11.88 18.47
CA PHE A 287 -27.82 -13.13 18.96
C PHE A 287 -29.15 -12.81 19.66
N GLY A 288 -30.25 -12.96 18.94
CA GLY A 288 -31.60 -12.86 19.48
C GLY A 288 -31.99 -14.14 20.24
N GLY A 289 -31.60 -14.23 21.51
CA GLY A 289 -32.20 -15.14 22.48
C GLY A 289 -33.44 -14.50 23.08
N ALA A 290 -34.62 -15.03 22.73
CA ALA A 290 -35.90 -14.56 23.26
C ALA A 290 -36.05 -14.95 24.74
N ILE A 291 -36.00 -13.96 25.63
CA ILE A 291 -36.50 -14.07 27.01
C ILE A 291 -37.57 -12.99 27.17
N ARG A 292 -38.83 -13.42 27.24
CA ARG A 292 -39.98 -12.55 27.54
C ARG A 292 -39.98 -12.23 29.04
N PRO A 293 -39.96 -10.95 29.47
CA PRO A 293 -40.35 -10.62 30.83
C PRO A 293 -41.87 -10.54 30.94
N ARG A 294 -42.34 -11.12 32.04
CA ARG A 294 -43.71 -11.30 32.52
C ARG A 294 -44.25 -9.95 33.00
N THR A 295 -45.30 -9.44 32.38
CA THR A 295 -46.03 -8.25 32.87
C THR A 295 -46.72 -8.62 34.19
N MET A 296 -46.30 -8.01 35.30
CA MET A 296 -47.08 -8.00 36.53
C MET A 296 -48.07 -6.83 36.46
N GLU A 297 -49.34 -7.20 36.50
CA GLU A 297 -50.48 -6.31 36.62
C GLU A 297 -50.57 -5.85 38.09
N VAL A 298 -50.30 -4.57 38.34
CA VAL A 298 -50.57 -3.94 39.65
C VAL A 298 -51.86 -3.14 39.50
N SER A 299 -52.94 -3.75 39.97
CA SER A 299 -54.19 -3.04 40.31
C SER A 299 -53.92 -2.20 41.57
N LEU A 300 -54.14 -0.89 41.47
CA LEU A 300 -54.27 -0.02 42.63
C LEU A 300 -55.46 0.91 42.41
N GLU A 301 -56.57 0.39 42.88
CA GLU A 301 -57.82 1.05 43.22
C GLU A 301 -57.58 1.99 44.42
N CYS A 302 -57.94 3.27 44.31
CA CYS A 302 -58.20 4.11 45.47
C CYS A 302 -59.20 5.22 45.14
N ALA A 303 -60.07 5.42 46.12
CA ALA A 303 -61.40 5.96 46.01
C ALA A 303 -61.48 7.48 46.18
N ARG A 304 -62.64 8.00 45.75
CA ARG A 304 -63.18 9.33 46.03
C ARG A 304 -63.28 9.61 47.53
N SER A 305 -62.97 10.84 47.92
CA SER A 305 -63.87 11.76 48.66
C SER A 305 -63.38 13.18 48.47
#